data_AF-A0AAW9DJ01-F1
#
_entry.id   AF-A0AAW9DJ01-F1
#
_cell.length_a   1.000
_cell.length_b   1.000
_cell.length_c   1.000
_cell.angle_alpha   90.00
_cell.angle_beta   90.00
_cell.angle_gamma   90.00
#
_symmetry.space_group_name_H-M   'P 1'
#
loop_
_entity.id
_entity.type
_entity.pdbx_description
1 polymer ?
#
loop_
_entity_poly.entity_id
_entity_poly.type
_entity_poly.pdbx_seq_one_letter_code
_entity_poly.pdbx_strand_id
1 'polypeptide(L)'
;QGGWLSLLYAARFPAKVRRLVLVGAPVDLSIESRLAQLARNAPEIVYDQLVARGGGNVSGEEMLHVWSKAPDRDDIAAALQRDLSDEEGAALLARFDRWNTETLNLPGTYYLQIVNWIFRENRIASGTFTALGRAIDLKDVKSPV
;
A
#
# COMPACT_ATOMS: atom_id res chain seq x y z
N GLN A 1 1.37 -0.94 -1.78
CA GLN A 1 1.18 -1.27 -3.22
C GLN A 1 2.15 -2.31 -3.74
N GLY A 2 3.45 -1.99 -3.89
CA GLY A 2 4.44 -2.91 -4.48
C GLY A 2 4.57 -4.26 -3.76
N GLY A 3 4.44 -4.29 -2.43
CA GLY A 3 4.48 -5.54 -1.68
C GLY A 3 3.32 -6.50 -1.99
N TRP A 4 2.08 -6.01 -2.13
CA TRP A 4 0.96 -6.85 -2.55
C TRP A 4 1.15 -7.39 -3.97
N LEU A 5 1.56 -6.53 -4.91
CA LEU A 5 1.83 -6.95 -6.28
C LEU A 5 2.91 -8.03 -6.34
N SER A 6 3.98 -7.86 -5.57
CA SER A 6 5.09 -8.83 -5.50
C SER A 6 4.67 -10.15 -4.87
N LEU A 7 3.89 -10.10 -3.77
CA LEU A 7 3.37 -11.28 -3.09
C LEU A 7 2.43 -12.09 -4.00
N LEU A 8 1.45 -11.42 -4.62
CA LEU A 8 0.49 -12.05 -5.52
C LEU A 8 1.19 -12.62 -6.77
N TYR A 9 2.20 -11.93 -7.29
CA TYR A 9 3.03 -12.44 -8.38
C TYR A 9 3.82 -13.69 -7.98
N ALA A 10 4.44 -13.69 -6.80
CA ALA A 10 5.21 -14.82 -6.29
C ALA A 10 4.33 -16.06 -6.08
N ALA A 11 3.12 -15.88 -5.54
CA ALA A 11 2.14 -16.96 -5.42
C ALA A 11 1.68 -17.48 -6.80
N ARG A 12 1.45 -16.58 -7.76
CA ARG A 12 0.98 -16.94 -9.10
C ARG A 12 2.04 -17.65 -9.95
N PHE A 13 3.31 -17.29 -9.76
CA PHE A 13 4.45 -17.75 -10.55
C PHE A 13 5.64 -18.16 -9.66
N PRO A 14 5.50 -19.21 -8.83
CA PRO A 14 6.51 -19.55 -7.83
C PRO A 14 7.88 -19.88 -8.42
N ALA A 15 7.92 -20.41 -9.66
CA ALA A 15 9.18 -20.70 -10.35
C ALA A 15 9.94 -19.45 -10.84
N LYS A 16 9.32 -18.27 -10.84
CA LYS A 16 9.92 -17.01 -11.31
C LYS A 16 10.51 -16.16 -10.18
N VAL A 17 10.23 -16.51 -8.92
CA VAL A 17 10.66 -15.74 -7.75
C VAL A 17 11.59 -16.62 -6.91
N ARG A 18 12.86 -16.23 -6.81
CA ARG A 18 13.85 -16.97 -6.02
C ARG A 18 13.78 -16.63 -4.53
N ARG A 19 13.51 -15.35 -4.21
CA ARG A 19 13.37 -14.79 -2.85
C ARG A 19 12.41 -13.62 -2.92
N LEU A 20 11.60 -13.43 -1.88
CA LEU A 20 10.67 -12.33 -1.73
C LEU A 20 11.06 -11.55 -0.47
N VAL A 21 11.04 -10.22 -0.52
CA VAL A 21 11.17 -9.38 0.68
C VAL A 21 9.99 -8.43 0.68
N LEU A 22 9.20 -8.43 1.74
CA LEU A 22 8.03 -7.58 1.89
C LEU A 22 8.32 -6.49 2.92
N VAL A 23 8.10 -5.24 2.52
CA VAL A 23 8.27 -4.06 3.39
C VAL A 23 6.98 -3.26 3.35
N GLY A 24 6.40 -2.98 4.53
CA GLY A 24 5.18 -2.16 4.65
C GLY A 24 3.98 -2.69 3.86
N ALA A 25 3.81 -4.02 3.80
CA ALA A 25 2.80 -4.67 2.97
C ALA A 25 1.87 -5.54 3.84
N PRO A 26 0.79 -4.97 4.41
CA PRO A 26 -0.07 -5.72 5.31
C PRO A 26 -0.86 -6.78 4.54
N VAL A 27 -0.73 -8.04 4.93
CA VAL A 27 -1.35 -9.19 4.23
C VAL A 27 -2.69 -9.57 4.84
N ASP A 28 -2.76 -9.57 6.18
CA ASP A 28 -3.98 -9.78 6.96
C ASP A 28 -4.38 -8.48 7.65
N LEU A 29 -5.57 -7.99 7.30
CA LEU A 29 -6.17 -6.76 7.83
C LEU A 29 -7.33 -7.04 8.81
N SER A 30 -7.35 -8.24 9.39
CA SER A 30 -8.24 -8.59 10.51
C SER A 30 -7.96 -7.75 11.76
N ILE A 31 -6.71 -7.31 11.95
CA ILE A 31 -6.32 -6.40 13.03
C ILE A 31 -6.70 -4.97 12.65
N GLU A 32 -7.45 -4.32 13.54
CA GLU A 32 -7.89 -2.94 13.34
C GLU A 32 -6.72 -1.96 13.24
N SER A 33 -6.78 -1.09 12.24
CA SER A 33 -5.90 0.06 12.06
C SER A 33 -6.69 1.26 11.56
N ARG A 34 -6.18 2.48 11.73
CA ARG A 34 -6.84 3.69 11.25
C ARG A 34 -7.18 3.61 9.75
N LEU A 35 -6.28 3.07 8.95
CA LEU A 35 -6.48 2.90 7.50
C LEU A 35 -7.57 1.86 7.20
N ALA A 36 -7.56 0.73 7.90
CA ALA A 36 -8.59 -0.30 7.73
C ALA A 36 -9.98 0.19 8.18
N GLN A 37 -10.05 1.02 9.22
CA GLN A 37 -11.29 1.66 9.67
C GLN A 37 -11.81 2.68 8.66
N LEU A 38 -10.94 3.56 8.15
CA LEU A 38 -11.31 4.52 7.10
C LEU A 38 -11.89 3.79 5.88
N ALA A 39 -11.20 2.74 5.41
CA ALA A 39 -11.64 1.91 4.30
C ALA A 39 -13.02 1.26 4.54
N ARG A 40 -13.25 0.69 5.72
CA ARG A 40 -14.48 -0.05 6.06
C ARG A 40 -15.67 0.84 6.39
N ASN A 41 -15.46 1.98 7.02
CA ASN A 41 -16.54 2.83 7.52
C ASN A 41 -17.12 3.76 6.44
N ALA A 42 -16.37 4.08 5.39
CA ALA A 42 -16.91 4.86 4.28
C ALA A 42 -17.75 3.97 3.34
N PRO A 43 -18.92 4.46 2.88
CA PRO A 43 -19.68 3.81 1.81
C PRO A 43 -18.89 3.72 0.51
N GLU A 44 -19.07 2.65 -0.27
CA GLU A 44 -18.32 2.43 -1.53
C GLU A 44 -18.49 3.56 -2.54
N ILE A 45 -19.70 4.14 -2.59
CA ILE A 45 -20.02 5.28 -3.46
C ILE A 45 -19.09 6.50 -3.25
N VAL A 46 -18.52 6.66 -2.04
CA VAL A 46 -17.56 7.74 -1.77
C VAL A 46 -16.28 7.54 -2.58
N TYR A 47 -15.80 6.30 -2.69
CA TYR A 47 -14.61 5.96 -3.46
C TYR A 47 -14.88 6.03 -4.97
N ASP A 48 -16.07 5.62 -5.42
CA ASP A 48 -16.47 5.74 -6.82
C ASP A 48 -16.54 7.21 -7.25
N GLN A 49 -17.09 8.08 -6.40
CA GLN A 49 -17.15 9.52 -6.65
C GLN A 49 -15.76 10.14 -6.71
N LEU A 50 -14.82 9.70 -5.87
CA LEU A 50 -13.43 10.15 -5.90
C LEU A 50 -12.79 9.85 -7.27
N VAL A 51 -12.95 8.63 -7.76
CA VAL A 51 -12.48 8.21 -9.09
C VAL A 51 -13.15 8.99 -10.22
N ALA A 52 -14.47 9.17 -10.14
CA ALA A 52 -15.23 9.86 -11.17
C ALA A 52 -14.80 11.33 -11.32
N ARG A 53 -14.56 12.02 -10.20
CA ARG A 53 -14.07 13.41 -10.18
C ARG A 53 -12.70 13.56 -10.84
N GLY A 54 -11.82 12.58 -10.68
CA GLY A 54 -10.50 12.55 -11.32
C GLY A 54 -10.50 11.98 -12.74
N GLY A 55 -11.65 11.87 -13.41
CA GLY A 55 -11.75 11.40 -14.79
C GLY A 55 -11.32 9.94 -14.97
N GLY A 56 -11.56 9.10 -13.97
CA GLY A 56 -11.14 7.69 -13.96
C GLY A 56 -9.80 7.44 -13.25
N ASN A 57 -9.14 8.50 -12.75
CA ASN A 57 -8.00 8.41 -11.85
C ASN A 57 -8.35 8.93 -10.45
N VAL A 58 -7.55 8.57 -9.46
CA VAL A 58 -7.55 9.21 -8.14
C VAL A 58 -6.33 10.11 -8.02
N SER A 59 -6.55 11.35 -7.56
CA SER A 59 -5.49 12.34 -7.38
C SER A 59 -4.52 11.92 -6.29
N GLY A 60 -3.22 11.92 -6.61
CA GLY A 60 -2.17 11.67 -5.63
C GLY A 60 -2.15 12.71 -4.50
N GLU A 61 -2.42 13.97 -4.83
CA GLU A 61 -2.49 15.07 -3.86
C GLU A 61 -3.65 14.87 -2.87
N GLU A 62 -4.84 14.52 -3.35
CA GLU A 62 -5.99 14.22 -2.47
C GLU A 62 -5.69 13.01 -1.58
N MET A 63 -5.05 11.98 -2.15
CA MET A 63 -4.65 10.78 -1.42
C MET A 63 -3.64 11.06 -0.31
N LEU A 64 -2.68 11.95 -0.54
CA LEU A 64 -1.71 12.37 0.48
C LEU A 64 -2.41 12.96 1.70
N HIS A 65 -3.45 13.76 1.50
CA HIS A 65 -4.24 14.37 2.58
C HIS A 65 -5.17 13.38 3.30
N VAL A 66 -5.74 12.41 2.58
CA VAL A 66 -6.75 11.48 3.13
C VAL A 66 -6.11 10.28 3.83
N TRP A 67 -5.03 9.73 3.27
CA TRP A 67 -4.48 8.44 3.71
C TRP A 67 -3.17 8.55 4.48
N SER A 68 -2.44 9.67 4.38
CA SER A 68 -1.12 9.78 4.99
C SER A 68 -1.18 10.60 6.28
N LYS A 69 -0.73 10.01 7.39
CA LYS A 69 -0.18 10.80 8.49
C LYS A 69 1.23 11.17 8.06
N ALA A 70 1.53 12.46 7.92
CA ALA A 70 2.91 12.88 7.75
C ALA A 70 3.73 12.37 8.96
N PRO A 71 4.77 11.56 8.75
CA PRO A 71 5.61 11.11 9.85
C PRO A 71 6.33 12.33 10.43
N ASP A 72 6.46 12.36 11.75
CA ASP A 72 7.29 13.39 12.38
C ASP A 72 8.78 13.03 12.28
N ARG A 73 9.64 13.94 12.75
CA ARG A 73 11.09 13.76 12.68
C ARG A 73 11.56 12.50 13.42
N ASP A 74 10.91 12.15 14.53
CA ASP A 74 11.28 10.99 15.35
C ASP A 74 10.84 9.69 14.66
N ASP A 75 9.64 9.68 14.05
CA ASP A 75 9.17 8.60 13.17
C ASP A 75 10.18 8.34 12.03
N ILE A 76 10.69 9.39 11.39
CA ILE A 76 11.65 9.31 10.29
C ILE A 76 13.03 8.83 10.79
N ALA A 77 13.53 9.38 11.90
CA ALA A 77 14.80 8.97 12.49
C ALA A 77 14.79 7.49 12.90
N ALA A 78 13.68 7.03 13.49
CA ALA A 78 13.48 5.63 13.85
C ALA A 78 13.45 4.73 12.61
N ALA A 79 12.75 5.13 11.55
CA ALA A 79 12.68 4.36 10.30
C ALA A 79 14.04 4.27 9.59
N LEU A 80 14.83 5.34 9.63
CA LEU A 80 16.18 5.39 9.06
C LEU A 80 17.24 4.76 9.97
N GLN A 81 16.90 4.47 11.23
CA GLN A 81 17.80 3.99 12.28
C GLN A 81 19.05 4.88 12.40
N ARG A 82 18.86 6.20 12.28
CA ARG A 82 19.94 7.20 12.26
C ARG A 82 19.51 8.46 13.00
N ASP A 83 20.39 9.03 13.81
CA ASP A 83 20.22 10.40 14.31
C ASP A 83 20.29 11.38 13.13
N LEU A 84 19.39 12.37 13.14
CA LEU A 84 19.26 13.39 12.11
C LEU A 84 19.79 14.76 12.56
N SER A 85 20.43 14.84 13.74
CA SER A 85 20.92 16.09 14.34
C SER A 85 22.12 16.71 13.62
N ASP A 86 22.86 15.93 12.82
CA ASP A 86 24.00 16.39 12.03
C ASP A 86 23.58 16.96 10.65
N GLU A 87 24.54 17.59 9.95
CA GLU A 87 24.32 18.20 8.64
C GLU A 87 23.86 17.19 7.59
N GLU A 88 24.44 16.00 7.60
CA GLU A 88 24.05 14.90 6.72
C GLU A 88 22.61 14.42 6.99
N GLY A 89 22.21 14.37 8.26
CA GLY A 89 20.88 14.03 8.73
C GLY A 89 19.84 15.06 8.29
N ALA A 90 20.16 16.34 8.40
CA ALA A 90 19.33 17.42 7.87
C ALA A 90 19.17 17.30 6.34
N ALA A 91 20.26 17.00 5.62
CA ALA A 91 20.22 16.79 4.17
C ALA A 91 19.40 15.54 3.79
N LEU A 92 19.44 14.47 4.59
CA LEU A 92 18.66 13.25 4.40
C LEU A 92 17.16 13.50 4.65
N LEU A 93 16.80 14.21 5.72
CA LEU A 93 15.43 14.62 6.01
C LEU A 93 14.84 15.45 4.86
N ALA A 94 15.58 16.45 4.37
CA ALA A 94 15.14 17.26 3.24
C ALA A 94 14.94 16.45 1.94
N ARG A 95 15.73 15.38 1.72
CA ARG A 95 15.50 14.46 0.59
C ARG A 95 14.25 13.62 0.79
N PHE A 96 14.04 13.11 2.00
CA PHE A 96 12.86 12.34 2.36
C PHE A 96 11.58 13.18 2.17
N ASP A 97 11.55 14.40 2.70
CA ASP A 97 10.38 15.28 2.63
C ASP A 97 9.98 15.56 1.18
N ARG A 98 10.96 15.91 0.33
CA ARG A 98 10.72 16.08 -1.11
C ARG A 98 10.10 14.83 -1.70
N TRP A 99 10.75 13.67 -1.57
CA TRP A 99 10.25 12.41 -2.10
C TRP A 99 8.84 12.06 -1.60
N ASN A 100 8.55 12.27 -0.31
CA ASN A 100 7.27 11.92 0.29
C ASN A 100 6.12 12.82 -0.19
N THR A 101 6.41 14.07 -0.57
CA THR A 101 5.42 15.01 -1.12
C THR A 101 5.21 14.89 -2.63
N GLU A 102 6.11 14.22 -3.35
CA GLU A 102 5.98 13.98 -4.79
C GLU A 102 4.91 12.90 -5.03
N THR A 103 3.74 13.32 -5.51
CA THR A 103 2.59 12.41 -5.68
C THR A 103 2.41 11.92 -7.11
N LEU A 104 1.76 10.76 -7.24
CA LEU A 104 1.35 10.20 -8.53
C LEU A 104 -0.14 9.87 -8.50
N ASN A 105 -0.82 10.13 -9.60
CA ASN A 105 -2.21 9.72 -9.78
C ASN A 105 -2.28 8.20 -9.98
N LEU A 106 -3.34 7.59 -9.43
CA LEU A 106 -3.57 6.16 -9.55
C LEU A 106 -4.75 5.88 -10.49
N PRO A 107 -4.68 4.83 -11.34
CA PRO A 107 -5.84 4.35 -12.06
C PRO A 107 -6.97 3.99 -11.10
N GLY A 108 -8.17 4.51 -11.33
CA GLY A 108 -9.30 4.39 -10.42
C GLY A 108 -9.72 2.93 -10.18
N THR A 109 -9.73 2.10 -11.22
CA THR A 109 -10.01 0.66 -11.08
C THR A 109 -9.03 -0.03 -10.13
N TYR A 110 -7.75 0.30 -10.23
CA TYR A 110 -6.72 -0.26 -9.33
C TYR A 110 -6.96 0.20 -7.89
N TYR A 111 -7.22 1.49 -7.69
CA TYR A 111 -7.54 2.06 -6.38
C TYR A 111 -8.75 1.37 -5.73
N LEU A 112 -9.86 1.23 -6.46
CA LEU A 112 -11.08 0.60 -5.97
C LEU A 112 -10.84 -0.87 -5.59
N GLN A 113 -10.04 -1.60 -6.37
CA GLN A 113 -9.66 -2.97 -6.03
C GLN A 113 -8.86 -3.03 -4.72
N ILE A 114 -7.95 -2.09 -4.46
CA ILE A 114 -7.19 -2.06 -3.21
C ILE A 114 -8.13 -1.79 -2.03
N VAL A 115 -8.95 -0.74 -2.11
CA VAL A 115 -9.83 -0.34 -1.00
C VAL A 115 -10.85 -1.45 -0.71
N ASN A 116 -11.51 -1.98 -1.74
CA ASN A 116 -12.53 -3.00 -1.56
C ASN A 116 -11.91 -4.36 -1.24
N TRP A 117 -11.07 -4.90 -2.13
CA TRP A 117 -10.65 -6.29 -2.01
C TRP A 117 -9.61 -6.51 -0.91
N ILE A 118 -8.72 -5.55 -0.69
CA ILE A 118 -7.66 -5.72 0.31
C ILE A 118 -8.15 -5.17 1.65
N PHE A 119 -8.50 -3.89 1.74
CA PHE A 119 -8.81 -3.27 3.04
C PHE A 119 -10.18 -3.63 3.62
N ARG A 120 -11.23 -3.69 2.79
CA ARG A 120 -12.59 -3.97 3.28
C ARG A 120 -12.84 -5.47 3.42
N GLU A 121 -12.43 -6.24 2.42
CA GLU A 121 -12.79 -7.64 2.29
C GLU A 121 -11.66 -8.62 2.67
N ASN A 122 -10.44 -8.12 2.91
CA ASN A 122 -9.29 -8.91 3.32
C ASN A 122 -9.06 -10.16 2.44
N ARG A 123 -9.24 -10.01 1.12
CA ARG A 123 -9.27 -11.14 0.17
C ARG A 123 -7.96 -11.90 0.06
N ILE A 124 -6.83 -11.24 0.35
CA ILE A 124 -5.50 -11.88 0.32
C ILE A 124 -5.39 -12.92 1.45
N ALA A 125 -5.62 -12.50 2.69
CA ALA A 125 -5.55 -13.40 3.84
C ALA A 125 -6.66 -14.47 3.85
N SER A 126 -7.85 -14.14 3.35
CA SER A 126 -8.95 -15.11 3.25
C SER A 126 -8.85 -16.09 2.07
N GLY A 127 -7.84 -15.94 1.18
CA GLY A 127 -7.64 -16.83 0.04
C GLY A 127 -8.68 -16.67 -1.08
N THR A 128 -9.36 -15.52 -1.15
CA THR A 128 -10.39 -15.21 -2.16
C THR A 128 -9.92 -14.20 -3.20
N PHE A 129 -8.66 -13.75 -3.13
CA PHE A 129 -8.08 -12.81 -4.09
C PHE A 129 -7.88 -13.48 -5.46
N THR A 130 -8.35 -12.83 -6.53
CA THR A 130 -8.12 -13.29 -7.91
C THR A 130 -7.18 -12.34 -8.62
N ALA A 131 -6.07 -12.87 -9.15
CA ALA A 131 -5.10 -12.11 -9.94
C ALA A 131 -4.87 -12.82 -11.28
N LEU A 132 -4.87 -12.04 -12.38
CA LEU A 132 -4.62 -12.56 -13.73
C LEU A 132 -5.52 -13.77 -14.09
N GLY A 133 -6.80 -13.71 -13.69
CA GLY A 133 -7.80 -14.74 -13.96
C GLY A 133 -7.69 -16.02 -13.13
N ARG A 134 -6.88 -16.05 -12.06
CA ARG A 134 -6.80 -17.20 -11.14
C ARG A 134 -6.93 -16.77 -9.69
N ALA A 135 -7.63 -17.60 -8.91
CA ALA A 135 -7.59 -17.49 -7.46
C ALA A 135 -6.15 -17.71 -6.96
N ILE A 136 -5.74 -16.91 -5.98
CA ILE A 136 -4.41 -16.95 -5.39
C ILE A 136 -4.50 -17.56 -4.00
N ASP A 137 -3.71 -18.60 -3.76
CA ASP A 137 -3.45 -19.15 -2.43
C ASP A 137 -2.04 -18.75 -1.99
N LEU A 138 -1.91 -18.14 -0.81
CA LEU A 138 -0.60 -17.76 -0.27
C LEU A 138 0.29 -18.98 0.00
N LYS A 139 -0.28 -20.18 0.16
CA LYS A 139 0.48 -21.43 0.24
C LYS A 139 1.29 -21.71 -1.03
N ASP A 140 0.95 -21.08 -2.15
CA ASP A 140 1.70 -21.22 -3.41
C ASP A 140 2.98 -20.39 -3.43
N VAL A 141 3.20 -19.49 -2.46
CA VAL A 141 4.50 -18.84 -2.28
C VAL A 141 5.51 -19.87 -1.77
N LYS A 142 6.39 -20.35 -2.66
CA LYS A 142 7.41 -21.36 -2.33
C LYS A 142 8.80 -20.78 -2.07
N SER A 143 9.02 -19.53 -2.46
CA SER A 143 10.29 -18.84 -2.25
C SER A 143 10.44 -18.44 -0.77
N PRO A 144 11.66 -18.42 -0.23
CA PRO A 144 11.92 -17.76 1.06
C PRO A 144 11.40 -16.33 1.05
N VAL A 145 10.72 -15.96 2.13
CA VAL A 145 10.19 -14.63 2.42
C VAL A 145 10.99 -14.01 3.56
#